data_AF-A0A9J7BY60-F1
#
_entry.id   AF-A0A9J7BY60-F1
#
_cell.length_a   1.000
_cell.length_b   1.000
_cell.length_c   1.000
_cell.angle_alpha   90.00
_cell.angle_beta   90.00
_cell.angle_gamma   90.00
#
_symmetry.space_group_name_H-M   'P 1'
#
loop_
_entity.id
_entity.type
_entity.pdbx_description
1 polymer ?
#
loop_
_entity_poly.entity_id
_entity_poly.type
_entity_poly.pdbx_seq_one_letter_code
_entity_poly.pdbx_strand_id
1 'polypeptide(L)'
;MNTHPYLRAFLAGVFVPTLILPVLLCVFIVVRLVLQEPFPIERGLIFPMAVVPALWGVWNMLHLGSNVRTHLSLGVHGALLPLLLMPAGAVLATSLGILELGGSGVNWFNACFVPYALIVPVFLAAVAGYYLAWKYIVGFVNRTLGIA
;
A
#
# COMPACT_ATOMS: atom_id res chain seq x y z
N MET A 1 21.89 -9.20 22.32
CA MET A 1 21.14 -7.94 22.11
C MET A 1 19.65 -8.21 22.32
N ASN A 2 19.13 -7.95 23.51
CA ASN A 2 17.67 -7.88 23.72
C ASN A 2 17.17 -6.57 23.11
N THR A 3 16.98 -6.54 21.79
CA THR A 3 16.73 -5.29 21.07
C THR A 3 15.39 -5.34 20.37
N HIS A 4 14.39 -4.73 21.01
CA HIS A 4 13.11 -4.24 20.47
C HIS A 4 12.61 -4.96 19.19
N PRO A 5 12.13 -6.21 19.28
CA PRO A 5 11.75 -7.01 18.11
C PRO A 5 10.62 -6.34 17.30
N TYR A 6 9.64 -5.73 17.98
CA TYR A 6 8.58 -5.00 17.33
C TYR A 6 9.05 -3.72 16.63
N LEU A 7 10.02 -3.00 17.18
CA LEU A 7 10.59 -1.83 16.50
C LEU A 7 11.33 -2.24 15.22
N ARG A 8 12.08 -3.34 15.27
CA ARG A 8 12.77 -3.91 14.10
C ARG A 8 11.77 -4.35 13.03
N ALA A 9 10.67 -4.98 13.44
CA ALA A 9 9.59 -5.35 12.52
C ALA A 9 8.95 -4.11 11.88
N PHE A 10 8.69 -3.06 12.67
CA PHE A 10 8.18 -1.80 12.15
C PHE A 10 9.11 -1.21 11.08
N LEU A 11 10.41 -1.09 11.39
CA LEU A 11 11.40 -0.54 10.47
C LEU A 11 11.55 -1.37 9.20
N ALA A 12 11.51 -2.70 9.31
CA ALA A 12 11.52 -3.59 8.15
C ALA A 12 10.30 -3.42 7.26
N GLY A 13 9.11 -3.22 7.85
CA GLY A 13 7.88 -2.99 7.09
C GLY A 13 7.87 -1.64 6.38
N VAL A 14 8.35 -0.58 7.03
CA VAL A 14 8.40 0.79 6.47
C VAL A 14 9.38 0.91 5.30
N PHE A 15 10.42 0.07 5.24
CA PHE A 15 11.51 0.17 4.26
C PHE A 15 11.05 0.18 2.79
N VAL A 16 10.14 -0.71 2.41
CA VAL A 16 9.71 -0.81 1.00
C VAL A 16 8.91 0.44 0.58
N PRO A 17 7.87 0.87 1.32
CA PRO A 17 7.19 2.13 1.04
C PRO A 17 8.12 3.33 0.97
N THR A 18 9.07 3.49 1.89
CA THR A 18 9.96 4.66 1.90
C THR A 18 10.87 4.74 0.69
N LEU A 19 11.23 3.62 0.07
CA LEU A 19 11.95 3.60 -1.22
C LEU A 19 11.04 3.94 -2.41
N ILE A 20 9.76 3.58 -2.35
CA ILE A 20 8.79 3.83 -3.42
C ILE A 20 8.33 5.29 -3.41
N LEU A 21 8.24 5.93 -2.24
CA LEU A 21 7.75 7.30 -2.11
C LEU A 21 8.48 8.33 -2.99
N PRO A 22 9.84 8.37 -3.06
CA PRO A 22 10.55 9.26 -3.99
C PRO A 22 10.20 9.02 -5.47
N VAL A 23 9.98 7.76 -5.85
CA VAL A 23 9.58 7.41 -7.22
C VAL A 23 8.17 7.96 -7.52
N LEU A 24 7.23 7.79 -6.60
CA LEU A 24 5.89 8.36 -6.72
C LEU A 24 5.92 9.89 -6.76
N LEU A 25 6.75 10.52 -5.94
CA LEU A 25 6.95 11.97 -5.96
C LEU A 25 7.52 12.44 -7.30
N CYS A 26 8.48 11.71 -7.88
CA CYS A 26 9.05 12.02 -9.19
C CYS A 26 7.98 11.94 -10.29
N VAL A 27 7.19 10.86 -10.31
CA VAL A 27 6.06 10.72 -11.26
C VAL A 27 5.07 11.87 -11.09
N PHE A 28 4.73 12.23 -9.85
CA PHE A 28 3.87 13.37 -9.57
C PHE A 28 4.44 14.68 -10.14
N ILE A 29 5.71 14.96 -9.91
CA ILE A 29 6.38 16.17 -10.42
C ILE A 29 6.34 16.21 -11.95
N VAL A 30 6.63 15.09 -12.62
CA VAL A 30 6.59 15.01 -14.09
C VAL A 30 5.17 15.28 -14.61
N VAL A 31 4.17 14.58 -14.08
CA VAL A 31 2.78 14.75 -14.54
C VAL A 31 2.27 16.17 -14.27
N ARG A 32 2.57 16.71 -13.09
CA ARG A 32 2.04 18.02 -12.68
C ARG A 32 2.80 19.19 -13.30
N LEU A 33 4.13 19.17 -13.27
CA LEU A 33 4.95 20.31 -13.65
C LEU A 33 5.44 20.23 -15.10
N VAL A 34 5.67 19.04 -15.64
CA VAL A 34 6.11 18.89 -17.04
C VAL A 34 4.92 18.74 -17.98
N LEU A 35 3.98 17.86 -17.66
CA LEU A 35 2.80 17.61 -18.51
C LEU A 35 1.64 18.59 -18.26
N GLN A 36 1.71 19.41 -17.19
CA GLN A 36 0.72 20.45 -16.88
C GLN A 36 -0.71 19.91 -16.72
N GLU A 37 -0.85 18.65 -16.29
CA GLU A 37 -2.17 18.03 -16.11
C GLU A 37 -2.96 18.72 -14.99
N PRO A 38 -4.19 19.20 -15.25
CA PRO A 38 -4.97 19.97 -14.28
C PRO A 38 -5.62 19.09 -13.18
N PHE A 39 -5.45 17.77 -13.24
CA PHE A 39 -6.03 16.85 -12.26
C PHE A 39 -5.57 17.15 -10.82
N PRO A 40 -6.47 17.13 -9.83
CA PRO A 40 -6.17 17.40 -8.42
C PRO A 40 -5.48 16.21 -7.72
N ILE A 41 -4.41 15.68 -8.33
CA ILE A 41 -3.65 14.51 -7.87
C ILE A 41 -3.12 14.74 -6.44
N GLU A 42 -2.79 15.98 -6.11
CA GLU A 42 -2.32 16.44 -4.79
C GLU A 42 -3.23 15.97 -3.66
N ARG A 43 -4.56 16.04 -3.84
CA ARG A 43 -5.55 15.67 -2.81
C ARG A 43 -5.60 14.17 -2.56
N GLY A 44 -5.33 13.37 -3.60
CA GLY A 44 -5.28 11.92 -3.52
C GLY A 44 -3.92 11.36 -3.07
N LEU A 45 -2.83 12.09 -3.31
CA LEU A 45 -1.46 11.59 -3.12
C LEU A 45 -0.90 11.88 -1.72
N ILE A 46 -1.22 13.02 -1.12
CA ILE A 46 -0.62 13.45 0.16
C ILE A 46 -0.99 12.47 1.30
N PHE A 47 -2.24 12.00 1.35
CA PHE A 47 -2.71 11.13 2.41
C PHE A 47 -2.08 9.72 2.37
N PRO A 48 -2.03 9.00 1.23
CA PRO A 48 -1.32 7.73 1.13
C PRO A 48 0.17 7.84 1.47
N MET A 49 0.84 8.92 1.07
CA MET A 49 2.29 9.04 1.28
C MET A 49 2.68 9.04 2.76
N ALA A 50 1.85 9.61 3.64
CA ALA A 50 2.09 9.61 5.08
C ALA A 50 1.60 8.32 5.77
N VAL A 51 0.44 7.80 5.35
CA VAL A 51 -0.25 6.72 6.06
C VAL A 51 0.25 5.33 5.64
N VAL A 52 0.55 5.12 4.36
CA VAL A 52 0.94 3.80 3.82
C VAL A 52 2.21 3.25 4.46
N PRO A 53 3.31 4.02 4.63
CA PRO A 53 4.51 3.49 5.28
C PRO A 53 4.23 3.02 6.71
N ALA A 54 3.51 3.84 7.49
CA ALA A 54 3.15 3.50 8.86
C ALA A 54 2.29 2.23 8.93
N LEU A 55 1.32 2.08 8.03
CA LEU A 55 0.49 0.87 7.93
C LEU A 55 1.31 -0.37 7.62
N TRP A 56 2.26 -0.30 6.69
CA TRP A 56 3.17 -1.42 6.41
C TRP A 56 4.02 -1.79 7.62
N GLY A 57 4.55 -0.80 8.33
CA GLY A 57 5.32 -1.01 9.56
C GLY A 57 4.50 -1.73 10.63
N VAL A 58 3.32 -1.20 10.93
CA VAL A 58 2.40 -1.81 11.90
C VAL A 58 1.97 -3.21 11.46
N TRP A 59 1.70 -3.41 10.17
CA TRP A 59 1.28 -4.71 9.65
C TRP A 59 2.35 -5.79 9.80
N ASN A 60 3.63 -5.44 9.64
CA ASN A 60 4.74 -6.35 9.89
C ASN A 60 4.93 -6.63 11.40
N MET A 61 4.68 -5.64 12.27
CA MET A 61 4.64 -5.87 13.73
C MET A 61 3.52 -6.86 14.11
N LEU A 62 2.34 -6.70 13.51
CA LEU A 62 1.20 -7.59 13.73
C LEU A 62 1.49 -9.00 13.22
N HIS A 63 2.21 -9.14 12.09
CA HIS A 63 2.69 -10.45 11.64
C HIS A 63 3.53 -11.12 12.72
N LEU A 64 4.56 -10.43 13.21
CA LEU A 64 5.45 -10.97 14.22
C LEU A 64 4.71 -11.41 15.49
N GLY A 65 3.76 -10.60 15.97
CA GLY A 65 2.97 -10.91 17.16
C GLY A 65 1.95 -12.04 16.97
N SER A 66 1.36 -12.16 15.78
CA SER A 66 0.32 -13.15 15.49
C SER A 66 0.85 -14.49 14.95
N ASN A 67 2.02 -14.49 14.31
CA ASN A 67 2.59 -15.66 13.64
C ASN A 67 2.83 -16.84 14.60
N VAL A 68 3.08 -16.56 15.87
CA VAL A 68 3.20 -17.59 16.93
C VAL A 68 1.94 -18.45 17.05
N ARG A 69 0.77 -17.90 16.72
CA ARG A 69 -0.53 -18.58 16.81
C ARG A 69 -1.10 -18.95 15.46
N THR A 70 -0.88 -18.13 14.43
CA THR A 70 -1.51 -18.30 13.11
C THR A 70 -0.65 -19.10 12.14
N HIS A 71 0.68 -19.15 12.34
CA HIS A 71 1.65 -19.76 11.42
C HIS A 71 1.53 -19.27 9.97
N LEU A 72 0.97 -18.08 9.75
CA LEU A 72 0.77 -17.51 8.42
C LEU A 72 2.11 -17.11 7.82
N SER A 73 2.36 -17.52 6.58
CA SER A 73 3.53 -17.04 5.84
C SER A 73 3.48 -15.52 5.67
N LEU A 74 4.63 -14.86 5.78
CA LEU A 74 4.74 -13.40 5.67
C LEU A 74 4.15 -12.86 4.36
N GLY A 75 4.34 -13.58 3.25
CA GLY A 75 3.79 -13.19 1.95
C GLY A 75 2.26 -13.17 1.95
N VAL A 76 1.62 -14.21 2.51
CA VAL A 76 0.15 -14.27 2.61
C VAL A 76 -0.36 -13.18 3.54
N HIS A 77 0.23 -13.05 4.73
CA HIS A 77 -0.13 -11.99 5.67
C HIS A 77 -0.01 -10.62 5.04
N GLY A 78 1.10 -10.33 4.36
CA GLY A 78 1.31 -9.11 3.60
C GLY A 78 0.22 -8.87 2.55
N ALA A 79 -0.08 -9.87 1.72
CA ALA A 79 -1.09 -9.77 0.66
C ALA A 79 -2.52 -9.48 1.17
N LEU A 80 -2.81 -9.71 2.46
CA LEU A 80 -4.08 -9.31 3.06
C LEU A 80 -4.20 -7.79 3.26
N LEU A 81 -3.08 -7.06 3.36
CA LEU A 81 -3.12 -5.63 3.63
C LEU A 81 -3.82 -4.84 2.50
N PRO A 82 -3.51 -5.01 1.20
CA PRO A 82 -4.25 -4.36 0.13
C PRO A 82 -5.73 -4.76 0.08
N LEU A 83 -6.06 -6.02 0.42
CA LEU A 83 -7.44 -6.49 0.49
C LEU A 83 -8.24 -5.79 1.59
N LEU A 84 -7.57 -5.30 2.64
CA LEU A 84 -8.18 -4.52 3.72
C LEU A 84 -8.18 -3.01 3.41
N LEU A 85 -7.06 -2.49 2.91
CA LEU A 85 -6.88 -1.08 2.64
C LEU A 85 -7.67 -0.59 1.43
N MET A 86 -7.84 -1.40 0.39
CA MET A 86 -8.60 -0.99 -0.79
C MET A 86 -10.09 -0.73 -0.44
N PRO A 87 -10.83 -1.65 0.20
CA PRO A 87 -12.20 -1.38 0.62
C PRO A 87 -12.29 -0.22 1.61
N ALA A 88 -11.39 -0.14 2.60
CA ALA A 88 -11.39 0.95 3.57
C ALA A 88 -11.14 2.30 2.89
N GLY A 89 -10.17 2.36 1.97
CA GLY A 89 -9.88 3.53 1.15
C GLY A 89 -11.04 3.91 0.24
N ALA A 90 -11.74 2.94 -0.36
CA ALA A 90 -12.92 3.18 -1.17
C ALA A 90 -14.06 3.79 -0.33
N VAL A 91 -14.32 3.26 0.86
CA VAL A 91 -15.34 3.80 1.79
C VAL A 91 -14.99 5.22 2.24
N LEU A 92 -13.72 5.49 2.56
CA LEU A 92 -13.26 6.84 2.89
C LEU A 92 -13.40 7.79 1.69
N ALA A 93 -12.99 7.34 0.50
CA ALA A 93 -13.06 8.16 -0.70
C ALA A 93 -14.51 8.45 -1.13
N THR A 94 -15.43 7.49 -0.98
CA THR A 94 -16.86 7.71 -1.26
C THR A 94 -17.50 8.65 -0.24
N SER A 95 -17.20 8.48 1.05
CA SER A 95 -17.73 9.37 2.10
C SER A 95 -17.20 10.80 2.00
N LEU A 96 -16.01 11.00 1.43
CA LEU A 96 -15.44 12.32 1.14
C LEU A 96 -15.86 12.89 -0.23
N GLY A 97 -16.70 12.18 -1.00
CA GLY A 97 -17.12 12.61 -2.34
C GLY A 97 -16.00 12.62 -3.39
N ILE A 98 -14.90 11.90 -3.14
CA ILE A 98 -13.74 11.76 -4.03
C ILE A 98 -13.97 10.62 -5.05
N LEU A 99 -14.68 9.58 -4.63
CA LEU A 99 -14.94 8.37 -5.42
C LEU A 99 -16.44 8.14 -5.54
N GLU A 100 -16.93 7.92 -6.75
CA GLU A 100 -18.30 7.47 -7.01
C GLU A 100 -18.28 6.07 -7.61
N LEU A 101 -19.06 5.14 -7.03
CA LEU A 101 -19.18 3.77 -7.51
C LEU A 101 -20.37 3.67 -8.45
N GLY A 102 -20.11 3.43 -9.74
CA GLY A 102 -21.13 3.21 -10.75
C GLY A 102 -21.34 1.72 -11.05
N GLY A 103 -22.25 1.43 -11.99
CA GLY A 103 -22.57 0.04 -12.40
C GLY A 103 -21.49 -0.65 -13.24
N SER A 104 -20.66 0.11 -13.97
CA SER A 104 -19.62 -0.43 -14.88
C SER A 104 -18.20 0.02 -14.56
N GLY A 105 -18.02 0.90 -13.59
CA GLY A 105 -16.72 1.43 -13.17
C GLY A 105 -16.85 2.43 -12.04
N VAL A 106 -15.76 3.12 -11.76
CA VAL A 106 -15.68 4.16 -10.73
C VAL A 106 -15.35 5.50 -11.37
N ASN A 107 -15.92 6.57 -10.83
CA ASN A 107 -15.58 7.94 -11.22
C ASN A 107 -14.74 8.58 -10.11
N TRP A 108 -13.51 8.97 -10.44
CA TRP A 108 -12.58 9.65 -9.54
C TRP A 108 -12.65 11.16 -9.75
N PHE A 109 -12.81 11.90 -8.66
CA PHE A 109 -12.86 13.37 -8.63
C PHE A 109 -13.89 13.97 -9.61
N ASN A 110 -14.95 13.23 -9.94
CA ASN A 110 -15.93 13.57 -10.98
C ASN A 110 -15.34 13.87 -12.37
N ALA A 111 -14.12 13.39 -12.64
CA ALA A 111 -13.35 13.78 -13.83
C ALA A 111 -12.71 12.58 -14.55
N CYS A 112 -12.46 11.47 -13.86
CA CYS A 112 -11.81 10.30 -14.44
C CYS A 112 -12.64 9.04 -14.21
N PHE A 113 -13.23 8.52 -15.27
CA PHE A 113 -13.93 7.24 -15.25
C PHE A 113 -12.96 6.09 -15.50
N VAL A 114 -12.93 5.11 -14.59
CA VAL A 114 -12.12 3.90 -14.71
C VAL A 114 -13.03 2.66 -14.70
N PRO A 115 -13.07 1.85 -15.77
CA PRO A 115 -13.95 0.69 -15.86
C PRO A 115 -13.49 -0.46 -14.96
N TYR A 116 -14.44 -1.22 -14.39
CA TYR A 116 -14.10 -2.37 -13.54
C TYR A 116 -13.29 -3.45 -14.28
N ALA A 117 -13.51 -3.59 -15.59
CA ALA A 117 -12.76 -4.50 -16.45
C ALA A 117 -11.24 -4.21 -16.46
N LEU A 118 -10.83 -2.97 -16.20
CA LEU A 118 -9.42 -2.58 -16.05
C LEU A 118 -8.95 -2.72 -14.59
N ILE A 119 -9.80 -2.33 -13.64
CA ILE A 119 -9.46 -2.33 -12.20
C ILE A 119 -9.14 -3.74 -11.71
N VAL A 120 -9.98 -4.73 -12.06
CA VAL A 120 -9.82 -6.11 -11.57
C VAL A 120 -8.47 -6.72 -11.94
N PRO A 121 -8.05 -6.79 -13.23
CA PRO A 121 -6.78 -7.40 -13.59
C PRO A 121 -5.58 -6.61 -13.03
N VAL A 122 -5.64 -5.28 -13.03
CA VAL A 122 -4.58 -4.43 -12.47
C VAL A 122 -4.46 -4.67 -10.96
N PHE A 123 -5.58 -4.78 -10.25
CA PHE A 123 -5.59 -5.08 -8.83
C PHE A 123 -5.00 -6.46 -8.54
N LEU A 124 -5.39 -7.50 -9.28
CA LEU A 124 -4.83 -8.83 -9.09
C LEU A 124 -3.32 -8.86 -9.35
N ALA A 125 -2.84 -8.18 -10.40
CA ALA A 125 -1.41 -8.03 -10.66
C ALA A 125 -0.71 -7.27 -9.52
N ALA A 126 -1.32 -6.21 -9.00
CA ALA A 126 -0.80 -5.45 -7.87
C ALA A 126 -0.72 -6.31 -6.59
N VAL A 127 -1.76 -7.08 -6.27
CA VAL A 127 -1.77 -8.01 -5.12
C VAL A 127 -0.69 -9.08 -5.28
N ALA A 128 -0.49 -9.61 -6.48
CA ALA A 128 0.58 -10.56 -6.76
C ALA A 128 1.96 -9.92 -6.55
N GLY A 129 2.20 -8.72 -7.07
CA GLY A 129 3.42 -7.95 -6.82
C GLY A 129 3.64 -7.67 -5.34
N TYR A 130 2.56 -7.34 -4.62
CA TYR A 130 2.57 -7.11 -3.18
C TYR A 130 2.97 -8.37 -2.41
N TYR A 131 2.37 -9.53 -2.73
CA TYR A 131 2.75 -10.82 -2.16
C TYR A 131 4.26 -11.09 -2.33
N LEU A 132 4.80 -10.87 -3.53
CA LEU A 132 6.22 -11.09 -3.82
C LEU A 132 7.12 -10.13 -3.03
N ALA A 133 6.75 -8.85 -2.95
CA ALA A 133 7.47 -7.85 -2.17
C ALA A 133 7.54 -8.23 -0.68
N TRP A 134 6.43 -8.69 -0.11
CA TRP A 134 6.41 -9.17 1.28
C TRP A 134 7.22 -10.44 1.47
N LYS A 135 7.03 -11.42 0.60
CA LYS A 135 7.71 -12.72 0.70
C LYS A 135 9.22 -12.58 0.60
N TYR A 136 9.71 -11.80 -0.37
CA TYR A 136 11.13 -11.75 -0.70
C TYR A 136 11.84 -10.55 -0.10
N ILE A 137 11.29 -9.34 -0.21
CA ILE A 137 11.98 -8.11 0.22
C ILE A 137 11.81 -7.94 1.74
N VAL A 138 10.57 -7.85 2.22
CA VAL A 138 10.31 -7.70 3.66
C VAL A 138 10.82 -8.92 4.43
N GLY A 139 10.61 -10.12 3.88
CA GLY A 139 11.18 -11.35 4.45
C GLY A 139 12.70 -11.34 4.54
N PHE A 140 13.40 -10.80 3.53
CA PHE A 140 14.85 -10.62 3.58
C PHE A 140 15.24 -9.65 4.69
N VAL A 141 14.63 -8.46 4.75
CA VAL A 141 14.93 -7.46 5.79
C VAL A 141 14.64 -7.98 7.19
N ASN A 142 13.53 -8.72 7.39
CA ASN A 142 13.20 -9.37 8.66
C ASN A 142 14.29 -10.37 9.09
N ARG A 143 14.86 -11.16 8.17
CA ARG A 143 15.97 -12.09 8.47
C ARG A 143 17.28 -11.34 8.78
N THR A 144 17.61 -10.30 8.00
CA THR A 144 18.78 -9.45 8.26
C THR A 144 18.69 -8.79 9.64
N LEU A 145 17.48 -8.38 10.02
CA LEU A 145 17.15 -7.88 11.34
C LEU A 145 16.76 -9.00 12.32
N GLY A 146 17.14 -10.26 12.12
CA GLY A 146 16.98 -11.36 13.08
C GLY A 146 15.64 -11.42 13.82
N ILE A 147 14.53 -11.19 13.12
CA ILE A 147 13.14 -11.28 13.62
C ILE A 147 12.30 -12.30 12.84
N ALA A 148 12.88 -12.95 11.82
CA ALA A 148 12.29 -14.04 11.04
C ALA A 148 13.32 -15.14 10.79
#